data_AF-I9KCE4-F1
#
_entry.id   AF-I9KCE4-F1
#
_cell.length_a   1.000
_cell.length_b   1.000
_cell.length_c   1.000
_cell.angle_alpha   90.00
_cell.angle_beta   90.00
_cell.angle_gamma   90.00
#
_symmetry.space_group_name_H-M   'P 1'
#
loop_
_entity.id
_entity.type
_entity.pdbx_description
1 polymer ?
#
loop_
_entity_poly.entity_id
_entity_poly.type
_entity_poly.pdbx_seq_one_letter_code
_entity_poly.pdbx_strand_id
1 'polypeptide(L)'
;MAPSDRTLRIAATCWNGVGLGTGGSMGAVTMLPKGANVGVPTGTVRAVVRSGSALPLDVCAVLLTGAGSVRSDDDFVFFNQPRHRCGAVGVAADEGGGTLTVALAAIEPDITSVVLAGSVDDGTFAGLGGLLIQVVDDAGGLVAGFRPDSTEPVTTMVFGELYRRGAGWKFRAVGQGWSSGLAGLARSYGISVEEPDEPDEPDEPGERPDQRSEPRTAPSGSPAPAPVSRREPAPPVPLQAPVPDPGPARPADWYPDPDAAGRLRWWDGMAWTTHSRPPMVDTATACGRCGAQKRRRPFAGRPVPCASCDEEIRRLLWDWQHKVTQVVGATPGTPGAPGPAALAALWAELRFHAVPRAAGEAVYRSVGLGHLQRVVTFAFGDGVIEDSEVAFFENEVRRLGLHDPAVEEMRRWLRRGLELSRIRGGQLPRVHSTTLHLDLDEFVHLDVATVQVRQLASGPRETPGRLVASSRKLRFLGRTGGGNEIAWQKIVEVTAGHGRVDIAATTSRGGGRYQVDDPEYVAAVLSGALRVARRLVIAPGARDSRAIPQAVKAEVWQRDGGACVQCQATEYLEFDHVIPHSRGGATSVNNLQLLCRRCNQEKGARI
;
A
#
# COMPACT_ATOMS: atom_id res chain seq x y z
N MET A 1 32.38 -32.77 15.96
CA MET A 1 31.41 -33.46 15.07
C MET A 1 30.06 -32.80 15.26
N ALA A 2 29.71 -31.88 14.36
CA ALA A 2 28.42 -31.22 14.29
C ALA A 2 27.59 -31.91 13.20
N PRO A 3 26.28 -32.18 13.40
CA PRO A 3 25.38 -32.40 12.30
C PRO A 3 24.83 -31.08 11.78
N SER A 4 24.70 -31.05 10.46
CA SER A 4 24.20 -30.00 9.59
C SER A 4 22.72 -29.71 9.77
N ASP A 5 22.34 -28.43 9.71
CA ASP A 5 20.99 -28.04 9.31
C ASP A 5 21.06 -27.04 8.15
N ARG A 6 20.35 -27.38 7.09
CA ARG A 6 20.47 -26.87 5.73
C ARG A 6 19.08 -26.48 5.27
N THR A 7 18.48 -25.47 5.90
CA THR A 7 17.22 -24.89 5.44
C THR A 7 17.14 -23.43 5.88
N LEU A 8 17.22 -22.50 4.91
CA LEU A 8 16.91 -21.05 4.92
C LEU A 8 17.93 -20.28 4.07
N ARG A 9 17.85 -20.50 2.75
CA ARG A 9 18.35 -19.57 1.73
C ARG A 9 17.36 -19.61 0.59
N ILE A 10 16.46 -18.63 0.55
CA ILE A 10 15.83 -17.99 -0.63
C ILE A 10 15.03 -16.82 -0.03
N ALA A 11 15.13 -15.63 -0.66
CA ALA A 11 14.59 -14.33 -0.25
C ALA A 11 15.45 -13.48 0.72
N ALA A 12 16.74 -13.31 0.40
CA ALA A 12 17.56 -12.19 0.90
C ALA A 12 18.75 -11.91 -0.02
N THR A 13 18.53 -11.87 -1.34
CA THR A 13 19.59 -11.55 -2.30
C THR A 13 19.04 -10.65 -3.38
N CYS A 14 19.07 -9.34 -3.11
CA CYS A 14 19.32 -8.23 -4.04
C CYS A 14 19.13 -6.87 -3.33
N TRP A 15 19.67 -6.70 -2.13
CA TRP A 15 19.91 -5.38 -1.53
C TRP A 15 20.78 -5.55 -0.30
N ASN A 16 22.10 -5.53 -0.52
CA ASN A 16 23.13 -5.14 0.43
C ASN A 16 24.48 -5.38 -0.25
N GLY A 17 25.04 -4.31 -0.78
CA GLY A 17 26.28 -4.37 -1.54
C GLY A 17 26.88 -2.99 -1.74
N VAL A 18 27.17 -2.27 -0.66
CA VAL A 18 28.31 -1.34 -0.64
C VAL A 18 28.97 -1.47 0.73
N GLY A 19 30.04 -2.25 0.77
CA GLY A 19 30.97 -2.25 1.89
C GLY A 19 31.71 -0.92 1.96
N LEU A 20 32.05 -0.52 3.18
CA LEU A 20 33.04 0.51 3.47
C LEU A 20 34.39 0.12 2.83
N GLY A 21 34.60 0.58 1.60
CA GLY A 21 35.89 0.53 0.91
C GLY A 21 36.65 1.81 1.24
N THR A 22 37.66 1.68 2.10
CA THR A 22 38.71 2.69 2.30
C THR A 22 39.47 2.90 0.99
N GLY A 23 39.58 4.16 0.55
CA GLY A 23 40.55 4.59 -0.47
C GLY A 23 40.00 4.75 -1.88
N GLY A 24 39.31 5.86 -2.15
CA GLY A 24 38.98 6.34 -3.49
C GLY A 24 38.93 7.86 -3.49
N SER A 25 39.75 8.49 -4.34
CA SER A 25 39.94 9.94 -4.47
C SER A 25 38.61 10.73 -4.47
N MET A 26 38.42 11.62 -3.49
CA MET A 26 37.33 12.61 -3.49
C MET A 26 37.53 13.59 -4.65
N GLY A 27 36.83 13.38 -5.76
CA GLY A 27 36.58 14.44 -6.73
C GLY A 27 35.83 15.58 -6.04
N ALA A 28 36.21 16.83 -6.31
CA ALA A 28 35.63 18.01 -5.67
C ALA A 28 34.09 18.02 -5.85
N VAL A 29 33.38 18.02 -4.72
CA VAL A 29 31.92 18.12 -4.68
C VAL A 29 31.49 19.47 -5.24
N THR A 30 30.75 19.48 -6.35
CA THR A 30 30.19 20.73 -6.88
C THR A 30 28.99 21.14 -6.04
N MET A 31 29.17 22.16 -5.19
CA MET A 31 28.09 22.79 -4.43
C MET A 31 27.41 23.86 -5.30
N LEU A 32 26.12 23.68 -5.55
CA LEU A 32 25.30 24.61 -6.34
C LEU A 32 24.76 25.73 -5.44
N PRO A 33 24.85 27.00 -5.82
CA PRO A 33 24.03 28.05 -5.20
C PRO A 33 22.57 27.95 -5.67
N LYS A 34 21.66 28.58 -4.91
CA LYS A 34 20.24 28.69 -5.29
C LYS A 34 20.09 29.25 -6.71
N GLY A 35 19.29 28.59 -7.54
CA GLY A 35 19.06 28.88 -8.95
C GLY A 35 20.06 28.26 -9.94
N ALA A 36 21.21 27.76 -9.47
CA ALA A 36 22.18 27.12 -10.35
C ALA A 36 21.71 25.72 -10.80
N ASN A 37 22.25 25.27 -11.94
CA ASN A 37 21.91 23.97 -12.51
C ASN A 37 23.14 23.22 -13.02
N VAL A 38 23.05 21.89 -13.04
CA VAL A 38 24.07 20.98 -13.55
C VAL A 38 23.43 19.93 -14.46
N GLY A 39 24.18 19.41 -15.43
CA GLY A 39 23.75 18.22 -16.19
C GLY A 39 23.77 16.98 -15.32
N VAL A 40 22.78 16.11 -15.48
CA VAL A 40 22.74 14.80 -14.80
C VAL A 40 22.82 13.66 -15.83
N PRO A 41 23.44 12.53 -15.49
CA PRO A 41 23.45 11.35 -16.35
C PRO A 41 22.02 10.89 -16.69
N THR A 42 21.81 10.29 -17.85
CA THR A 42 20.49 9.84 -18.33
C THR A 42 20.00 8.53 -17.69
N GLY A 43 20.79 7.93 -16.78
CA GLY A 43 20.42 6.73 -16.02
C GLY A 43 19.54 7.04 -14.80
N THR A 44 19.66 6.22 -13.77
CA THR A 44 19.01 6.47 -12.48
C THR A 44 19.79 7.54 -11.71
N VAL A 45 19.06 8.50 -11.15
CA VAL A 45 19.60 9.53 -10.27
C VAL A 45 18.86 9.45 -8.93
N ARG A 46 19.60 9.63 -7.84
CA ARG A 46 19.02 9.76 -6.49
C ARG A 46 19.32 11.14 -5.94
N ALA A 47 18.30 11.83 -5.44
CA ALA A 47 18.44 13.05 -4.67
C ALA A 47 18.18 12.72 -3.19
N VAL A 48 19.25 12.72 -2.39
CA VAL A 48 19.21 12.41 -0.96
C VAL A 48 19.11 13.72 -0.19
N VAL A 49 18.08 13.85 0.63
CA VAL A 49 17.82 15.00 1.51
C VAL A 49 18.16 14.60 2.93
N ARG A 50 19.02 15.37 3.59
CA ARG A 50 19.43 15.17 4.98
C ARG A 50 19.21 16.47 5.75
N SER A 51 18.70 16.36 6.97
CA SER A 51 18.71 17.42 7.95
C SER A 51 19.54 17.00 9.16
N GLY A 52 20.10 17.98 9.87
CA GLY A 52 20.80 17.79 11.15
C GLY A 52 19.88 17.89 12.37
N SER A 53 18.55 17.92 12.17
CA SER A 53 17.55 18.01 13.22
C SER A 53 16.93 16.64 13.51
N ALA A 54 16.34 16.48 14.70
CA ALA A 54 15.52 15.32 15.05
C ALA A 54 14.05 15.45 14.57
N LEU A 55 13.68 16.61 14.00
CA LEU A 55 12.36 16.83 13.43
C LEU A 55 12.14 15.92 12.21
N PRO A 56 11.02 15.18 12.12
CA PRO A 56 10.68 14.41 10.93
C PRO A 56 10.57 15.33 9.72
N LEU A 57 11.22 14.95 8.63
CA LEU A 57 11.17 15.64 7.34
C LEU A 57 10.62 14.67 6.29
N ASP A 58 9.43 14.96 5.78
CA ASP A 58 8.82 14.16 4.73
C ASP A 58 9.20 14.70 3.36
N VAL A 59 9.63 13.82 2.46
CA VAL A 59 9.97 14.17 1.08
C VAL A 59 8.87 13.71 0.12
N CYS A 60 8.56 14.55 -0.86
CA CYS A 60 7.63 14.26 -1.92
C CYS A 60 8.19 14.70 -3.28
N ALA A 61 7.62 14.17 -4.36
CA ALA A 61 7.93 14.54 -5.71
C ALA A 61 6.68 14.85 -6.53
N VAL A 62 6.78 15.82 -7.43
CA VAL A 62 5.69 16.22 -8.33
C VAL A 62 6.19 16.13 -9.77
N LEU A 63 5.52 15.35 -10.61
CA LEU A 63 5.85 15.21 -12.03
C LEU A 63 5.03 16.21 -12.85
N LEU A 64 5.70 17.08 -13.59
CA LEU A 64 5.05 18.18 -14.31
C LEU A 64 5.19 18.02 -15.82
N THR A 65 4.11 18.37 -16.51
CA THR A 65 4.08 18.50 -17.96
C THR A 65 4.74 19.81 -18.42
N GLY A 66 4.86 20.00 -19.73
CA GLY A 66 5.33 21.27 -20.31
C GLY A 66 4.49 22.49 -19.94
N ALA A 67 3.27 22.29 -19.42
CA ALA A 67 2.41 23.35 -18.89
C ALA A 67 2.77 23.77 -17.46
N GLY A 68 3.68 23.05 -16.79
CA GLY A 68 4.04 23.29 -15.38
C GLY A 68 3.03 22.74 -14.37
N SER A 69 2.09 21.89 -14.81
CA SER A 69 1.09 21.23 -13.97
C SER A 69 1.14 19.71 -14.10
N VAL A 70 0.58 19.02 -13.11
CA VAL A 70 0.35 17.57 -13.12
C VAL A 70 -0.68 17.18 -14.18
N ARG A 71 -0.64 15.93 -14.67
CA ARG A 71 -1.70 15.38 -15.53
C ARG A 71 -2.92 14.94 -14.72
N SER A 72 -2.66 14.46 -13.50
CA SER A 72 -3.61 13.96 -12.52
C SER A 72 -2.91 13.86 -11.16
N ASP A 73 -3.67 13.64 -10.08
CA ASP A 73 -3.11 13.48 -8.73
C ASP A 73 -2.08 12.32 -8.63
N ASP A 74 -2.14 11.33 -9.54
CA ASP A 74 -1.12 10.26 -9.67
C ASP A 74 0.32 10.76 -9.89
N ASP A 75 0.49 11.97 -10.45
CA ASP A 75 1.80 12.58 -10.67
C ASP A 75 2.38 13.21 -9.39
N PHE A 76 1.68 13.07 -8.26
CA PHE A 76 2.18 13.37 -6.92
C PHE A 76 2.64 12.10 -6.20
N VAL A 77 3.90 12.08 -5.77
CA VAL A 77 4.57 10.94 -5.13
C VAL A 77 4.97 11.36 -3.72
N PHE A 78 4.44 10.70 -2.70
CA PHE A 78 4.62 11.08 -1.29
C PHE A 78 4.53 9.82 -0.41
N PHE A 79 4.59 9.93 0.92
CA PHE A 79 4.69 8.77 1.80
C PHE A 79 3.56 7.73 1.63
N ASN A 80 2.32 8.15 1.33
CA ASN A 80 1.18 7.25 1.08
C ASN A 80 1.12 6.70 -0.35
N GLN A 81 1.88 7.32 -1.27
CA GLN A 81 2.08 6.88 -2.64
C GLN A 81 3.58 6.97 -2.99
N PRO A 82 4.44 6.11 -2.40
CA PRO A 82 5.88 6.30 -2.43
C PRO A 82 6.52 6.01 -3.79
N ARG A 83 5.72 5.62 -4.78
CA ARG A 83 6.16 5.37 -6.15
C ARG A 83 5.14 5.91 -7.14
N HIS A 84 5.64 6.53 -8.19
CA HIS A 84 4.84 6.92 -9.35
C HIS A 84 4.39 5.70 -10.13
N ARG A 85 3.23 5.79 -10.79
CA ARG A 85 2.64 4.70 -11.59
C ARG A 85 3.55 4.13 -12.67
N CYS A 86 4.46 4.95 -13.23
CA CYS A 86 5.39 4.49 -14.26
C CYS A 86 6.57 3.69 -13.69
N GLY A 87 6.72 3.67 -12.36
CA GLY A 87 7.83 3.01 -11.66
C GLY A 87 9.17 3.72 -11.79
N ALA A 88 9.26 4.80 -12.57
CA ALA A 88 10.49 5.55 -12.78
C ALA A 88 10.78 6.56 -11.67
N VAL A 89 9.79 6.97 -10.88
CA VAL A 89 9.96 7.91 -9.77
C VAL A 89 9.52 7.25 -8.47
N GLY A 90 10.28 7.42 -7.40
CA GLY A 90 9.88 7.00 -6.06
C GLY A 90 10.56 7.80 -4.96
N VAL A 91 9.91 7.88 -3.81
CA VAL A 91 10.43 8.51 -2.60
C VAL A 91 10.52 7.48 -1.48
N ALA A 92 11.50 7.64 -0.61
CA ALA A 92 11.66 6.84 0.60
C ALA A 92 12.05 7.75 1.77
N ALA A 93 11.50 7.47 2.95
CA ALA A 93 11.94 8.12 4.19
C ALA A 93 13.24 7.47 4.67
N ASP A 94 14.17 8.29 5.16
CA ASP A 94 15.45 7.87 5.71
C ASP A 94 15.68 8.53 7.08
N GLU A 95 16.57 7.98 7.91
CA GLU A 95 16.94 8.63 9.17
C GLU A 95 17.45 10.06 8.92
N GLY A 96 16.72 11.06 9.43
CA GLY A 96 17.04 12.48 9.29
C GLY A 96 16.64 13.11 7.94
N GLY A 97 15.83 12.44 7.10
CA GLY A 97 15.30 13.02 5.85
C GLY A 97 14.68 12.00 4.91
N GLY A 98 15.08 12.01 3.63
CA GLY A 98 14.56 11.06 2.65
C GLY A 98 15.23 11.13 1.29
N THR A 99 14.93 10.16 0.43
CA THR A 99 15.56 10.00 -0.88
C THR A 99 14.52 9.95 -1.98
N LEU A 100 14.68 10.80 -3.00
CA LEU A 100 13.99 10.70 -4.29
C LEU A 100 14.85 9.89 -5.27
N THR A 101 14.29 8.86 -5.88
CA THR A 101 14.91 8.07 -6.95
C THR A 101 14.19 8.31 -8.26
N VAL A 102 14.92 8.63 -9.33
CA VAL A 102 14.37 8.91 -10.67
C VAL A 102 15.17 8.15 -11.74
N ALA A 103 14.52 7.22 -12.44
CA ALA A 103 15.04 6.56 -13.64
C ALA A 103 14.75 7.44 -14.87
N LEU A 104 15.64 8.39 -15.17
CA LEU A 104 15.41 9.47 -16.13
C LEU A 104 15.13 9.01 -17.57
N ALA A 105 15.67 7.85 -17.97
CA ALA A 105 15.40 7.24 -19.26
C ALA A 105 13.98 6.62 -19.38
N ALA A 106 13.35 6.30 -18.25
CA ALA A 106 12.03 5.69 -18.20
C ALA A 106 10.90 6.72 -18.00
N ILE A 107 11.24 7.99 -17.79
CA ILE A 107 10.27 9.09 -17.65
C ILE A 107 9.58 9.33 -19.00
N GLU A 108 8.25 9.37 -18.97
CA GLU A 108 7.43 9.57 -20.17
C GLU A 108 7.76 10.91 -20.87
N PRO A 109 7.60 10.99 -22.20
CA PRO A 109 7.94 12.19 -22.98
C PRO A 109 7.15 13.44 -22.54
N ASP A 110 5.90 13.25 -22.09
CA ASP A 110 5.01 14.34 -21.69
C ASP A 110 5.41 14.98 -20.35
N ILE A 111 6.25 14.30 -19.55
CA ILE A 111 6.80 14.84 -18.31
C ILE A 111 8.11 15.57 -18.62
N THR A 112 8.11 16.88 -18.37
CA THR A 112 9.24 17.76 -18.64
C THR A 112 10.07 18.06 -17.40
N SER A 113 9.49 17.94 -16.20
CA SER A 113 10.22 18.09 -14.94
C SER A 113 9.67 17.21 -13.81
N VAL A 114 10.54 16.91 -12.85
CA VAL A 114 10.24 16.23 -11.59
C VAL A 114 10.74 17.13 -10.47
N VAL A 115 9.80 17.71 -9.71
CA VAL A 115 10.07 18.59 -8.58
C VAL A 115 10.31 17.74 -7.34
N LEU A 116 11.31 18.09 -6.55
CA LEU A 116 11.59 17.52 -5.23
C LEU A 116 11.22 18.56 -4.17
N ALA A 117 10.29 18.20 -3.29
CA ALA A 117 9.84 19.04 -2.18
C ALA A 117 9.83 18.26 -0.87
N GLY A 118 9.66 18.97 0.24
CA GLY A 118 9.43 18.34 1.53
C GLY A 118 8.65 19.21 2.50
N SER A 119 8.11 18.58 3.52
CA SER A 119 7.28 19.19 4.58
C SER A 119 7.73 18.74 5.96
N VAL A 120 7.43 19.58 6.95
CA VAL A 120 7.58 19.28 8.38
C VAL A 120 6.25 19.53 9.09
N ASP A 121 5.82 18.59 9.92
CA ASP A 121 4.57 18.70 10.68
C ASP A 121 4.77 19.50 11.98
N ASP A 122 5.90 19.27 12.66
CA ASP A 122 6.22 19.89 13.94
C ASP A 122 7.39 20.88 13.82
N GLY A 123 7.11 22.10 13.35
CA GLY A 123 8.11 23.19 13.31
C GLY A 123 8.21 23.89 11.96
N THR A 124 9.37 24.45 11.63
CA THR A 124 9.61 25.17 10.36
C THR A 124 10.98 24.84 9.78
N PHE A 125 11.16 25.04 8.47
CA PHE A 125 12.46 24.88 7.81
C PHE A 125 13.53 25.83 8.34
N ALA A 126 13.17 26.97 8.95
CA ALA A 126 14.12 27.81 9.69
C ALA A 126 14.72 27.12 10.93
N GLY A 127 13.99 26.15 11.52
CA GLY A 127 14.48 25.30 12.61
C GLY A 127 15.20 24.02 12.15
N LEU A 128 15.17 23.70 10.86
CA LEU A 128 15.87 22.56 10.28
C LEU A 128 17.36 22.90 10.06
N GLY A 129 18.17 22.69 11.10
CA GLY A 129 19.63 22.86 10.98
C GLY A 129 20.25 21.85 10.01
N GLY A 130 21.30 22.25 9.29
CA GLY A 130 22.14 21.32 8.53
C GLY A 130 21.49 20.69 7.27
N LEU A 131 20.47 21.33 6.69
CA LEU A 131 19.80 20.84 5.49
C LEU A 131 20.78 20.72 4.31
N LEU A 132 20.88 19.53 3.73
CA LEU A 132 21.77 19.20 2.62
C LEU A 132 21.05 18.28 1.64
N ILE A 133 21.10 18.65 0.36
CA ILE A 133 20.62 17.84 -0.75
C ILE A 133 21.83 17.37 -1.57
N GLN A 134 21.92 16.07 -1.80
CA GLN A 134 22.97 15.45 -2.60
C GLN A 134 22.35 14.69 -3.77
N VAL A 135 22.72 15.07 -4.98
CA VAL A 135 22.33 14.38 -6.21
C VAL A 135 23.44 13.40 -6.56
N VAL A 136 23.13 12.10 -6.52
CA VAL A 136 24.06 11.01 -6.84
C VAL A 136 23.58 10.24 -8.06
N ASP A 137 24.52 9.72 -8.84
CA ASP A 137 24.23 8.84 -9.96
C ASP A 137 23.96 7.38 -9.53
N ASP A 138 23.70 6.53 -10.51
CA ASP A 138 23.41 5.10 -10.31
C ASP A 138 24.57 4.35 -9.64
N ALA A 139 25.82 4.76 -9.95
CA ALA A 139 27.04 4.20 -9.37
C ALA A 139 27.35 4.76 -7.97
N GLY A 140 26.55 5.70 -7.46
CA GLY A 140 26.76 6.36 -6.17
C GLY A 140 27.74 7.53 -6.23
N GLY A 141 28.17 7.96 -7.42
CA GLY A 141 28.99 9.14 -7.63
C GLY A 141 28.21 10.42 -7.37
N LEU A 142 28.81 11.36 -6.63
CA LEU A 142 28.16 12.63 -6.31
C LEU A 142 28.22 13.59 -7.52
N VAL A 143 27.04 13.93 -8.05
CA VAL A 143 26.84 14.82 -9.20
C VAL A 143 26.76 16.28 -8.78
N ALA A 144 26.03 16.57 -7.69
CA ALA A 144 25.94 17.91 -7.10
C ALA A 144 25.50 17.88 -5.63
N GLY A 145 25.86 18.93 -4.90
CA GLY A 145 25.33 19.23 -3.57
C GLY A 145 24.62 20.58 -3.55
N PHE A 146 23.59 20.74 -2.70
CA PHE A 146 22.90 22.01 -2.49
C PHE A 146 22.54 22.16 -1.01
N ARG A 147 22.78 23.35 -0.45
CA ARG A 147 22.35 23.74 0.89
C ARG A 147 21.37 24.91 0.77
N PRO A 148 20.06 24.68 0.97
CA PRO A 148 19.09 25.76 0.97
C PRO A 148 19.32 26.68 2.17
N ASP A 149 19.35 27.99 1.93
CA ASP A 149 19.25 28.97 3.01
C ASP A 149 17.77 29.09 3.39
N SER A 150 17.39 28.49 4.52
CA SER A 150 16.03 28.59 5.06
C SER A 150 15.98 29.57 6.21
N THR A 151 15.86 30.86 5.92
CA THR A 151 15.65 31.89 6.96
C THR A 151 14.18 32.15 7.25
N GLU A 152 13.28 31.71 6.37
CA GLU A 152 11.83 31.93 6.49
C GLU A 152 11.15 30.79 7.27
N PRO A 153 10.21 31.09 8.18
CA PRO A 153 9.51 30.11 9.00
C PRO A 153 8.39 29.40 8.22
N VAL A 154 8.75 28.65 7.19
CA VAL A 154 7.83 27.88 6.33
C VAL A 154 7.80 26.41 6.75
N THR A 155 6.65 25.73 6.55
CA THR A 155 6.46 24.29 6.85
C THR A 155 6.67 23.41 5.62
N THR A 156 6.85 24.01 4.44
CA THR A 156 7.04 23.29 3.17
C THR A 156 8.07 24.00 2.30
N MET A 157 8.92 23.25 1.61
CA MET A 157 9.98 23.79 0.74
C MET A 157 10.17 22.94 -0.52
N VAL A 158 10.36 23.60 -1.67
CA VAL A 158 10.88 22.96 -2.89
C VAL A 158 12.40 23.01 -2.84
N PHE A 159 13.04 21.83 -2.79
CA PHE A 159 14.50 21.72 -2.71
C PHE A 159 15.16 21.90 -4.07
N GLY A 160 14.60 21.29 -5.11
CA GLY A 160 15.16 21.33 -6.46
C GLY A 160 14.25 20.67 -7.48
N GLU A 161 14.66 20.74 -8.75
CA GLU A 161 13.94 20.12 -9.85
C GLU A 161 14.89 19.41 -10.83
N LEU A 162 14.49 18.22 -11.29
CA LEU A 162 15.07 17.56 -12.45
C LEU A 162 14.25 17.96 -13.66
N TYR A 163 14.86 18.52 -14.71
CA TYR A 163 14.12 19.00 -15.89
C TYR A 163 14.84 18.67 -17.19
N ARG A 164 14.06 18.47 -18.26
CA ARG A 164 14.58 18.22 -19.61
C ARG A 164 15.14 19.52 -20.20
N ARG A 165 16.33 19.46 -20.79
CA ARG A 165 16.92 20.56 -21.58
C ARG A 165 17.65 19.98 -22.79
N GLY A 166 17.08 20.18 -23.97
CA GLY A 166 17.58 19.55 -25.19
C GLY A 166 17.40 18.03 -25.12
N ALA A 167 18.43 17.26 -25.49
CA ALA A 167 18.41 15.79 -25.47
C ALA A 167 18.70 15.18 -24.09
N GLY A 168 18.96 15.99 -23.05
CA GLY A 168 19.39 15.51 -21.74
C GLY A 168 18.59 16.10 -20.57
N TRP A 169 18.97 15.65 -19.37
CA TRP A 169 18.37 16.09 -18.11
C TRP A 169 19.34 16.99 -17.33
N LYS A 170 18.78 17.90 -16.55
CA LYS A 170 19.51 18.77 -15.64
C LYS A 170 18.85 18.79 -14.26
N PHE A 171 19.65 18.98 -13.22
CA PHE A 171 19.17 19.33 -11.89
C PHE A 171 19.32 20.83 -11.67
N ARG A 172 18.29 21.50 -11.13
CA ARG A 172 18.33 22.90 -10.67
C ARG A 172 18.09 22.97 -9.17
N ALA A 173 18.96 23.70 -8.47
CA ALA A 173 18.78 24.02 -7.05
C ALA A 173 17.72 25.13 -6.90
N VAL A 174 16.66 24.89 -6.13
CA VAL A 174 15.53 25.84 -5.99
C VAL A 174 15.51 26.47 -4.59
N GLY A 175 15.40 25.67 -3.54
CA GLY A 175 15.40 26.14 -2.14
C GLY A 175 14.41 27.27 -1.86
N GLN A 176 13.14 27.09 -2.25
CA GLN A 176 12.08 28.08 -2.05
C GLN A 176 11.03 27.53 -1.08
N GLY A 177 10.72 28.31 -0.05
CA GLY A 177 9.69 28.00 0.94
C GLY A 177 8.28 28.34 0.45
N TRP A 178 7.27 27.63 0.97
CA TRP A 178 5.86 27.86 0.72
C TRP A 178 5.13 28.18 2.02
N SER A 179 4.56 29.38 2.11
CA SER A 179 3.84 29.86 3.29
C SER A 179 2.44 29.24 3.44
N SER A 180 1.86 28.74 2.35
CA SER A 180 0.56 28.04 2.33
C SER A 180 0.64 26.54 2.62
N GLY A 181 1.82 26.06 3.04
CA GLY A 181 2.06 24.65 3.36
C GLY A 181 1.97 23.72 2.16
N LEU A 182 1.95 22.42 2.42
CA LEU A 182 1.98 21.37 1.39
C LEU A 182 0.72 21.39 0.53
N ALA A 183 -0.45 21.64 1.12
CA ALA A 183 -1.71 21.75 0.38
C ALA A 183 -1.68 22.92 -0.63
N GLY A 184 -1.14 24.08 -0.24
CA GLY A 184 -0.97 25.22 -1.12
C GLY A 184 0.04 24.97 -2.24
N LEU A 185 1.15 24.29 -1.94
CA LEU A 185 2.11 23.84 -2.96
C LEU A 185 1.45 22.89 -3.96
N ALA A 186 0.71 21.88 -3.48
CA ALA A 186 0.04 20.88 -4.31
C ALA A 186 -0.98 21.53 -5.27
N ARG A 187 -1.83 22.43 -4.76
CA ARG A 187 -2.79 23.20 -5.58
C ARG A 187 -2.12 24.03 -6.66
N SER A 188 -0.96 24.62 -6.36
CA SER A 188 -0.21 25.42 -7.34
C SER A 188 0.28 24.61 -8.55
N TYR A 189 0.42 23.29 -8.40
CA TYR A 189 0.75 22.37 -9.48
C TYR A 189 -0.47 21.67 -10.10
N GLY A 190 -1.68 22.01 -9.67
CA GLY A 190 -2.94 21.46 -10.20
C GLY A 190 -3.41 20.16 -9.55
N ILE A 191 -2.92 19.85 -8.33
CA ILE A 191 -3.36 18.68 -7.54
C ILE A 191 -4.60 19.07 -6.72
N SER A 192 -5.61 18.20 -6.71
CA SER A 192 -6.81 18.36 -5.88
C SER A 192 -6.53 17.88 -4.46
N VAL A 193 -6.84 18.69 -3.45
CA VAL A 193 -6.67 18.35 -2.03
C VAL A 193 -8.01 18.52 -1.34
N GLU A 194 -8.66 17.41 -0.99
CA GLU A 194 -9.85 17.38 -0.14
C GLU A 194 -9.46 17.85 1.27
N GLU A 195 -10.04 18.97 1.70
CA GLU A 195 -9.97 19.41 3.10
C GLU A 195 -11.05 18.65 3.89
N PRO A 196 -10.81 18.27 5.15
CA PRO A 196 -11.86 17.67 5.97
C PRO A 196 -13.02 18.65 6.09
N ASP A 197 -14.21 18.19 5.68
CA ASP A 197 -15.44 18.99 5.64
C ASP A 197 -15.70 19.68 6.99
N GLU A 198 -15.81 21.01 6.95
CA GLU A 198 -16.54 21.74 7.99
C GLU A 198 -18.01 21.28 7.95
N PRO A 199 -18.70 21.19 9.11
CA PRO A 199 -20.04 20.64 9.16
C PRO A 199 -21.03 21.46 8.32
N ASP A 200 -21.63 20.81 7.32
CA ASP A 200 -22.67 21.35 6.44
C ASP A 200 -23.84 21.99 7.21
N GLU A 201 -24.17 23.22 6.85
CA GLU A 201 -25.46 23.83 7.18
C GLU A 201 -26.59 23.17 6.36
N PRO A 202 -27.84 23.13 6.88
CA PRO A 202 -28.90 22.34 6.25
C PRO A 202 -29.46 22.98 4.96
N ASP A 203 -29.52 22.16 3.91
CA ASP A 203 -30.15 22.44 2.61
C ASP A 203 -31.63 22.85 2.72
N GLU A 204 -32.02 23.94 2.05
CA GLU A 204 -33.41 24.25 1.69
C GLU A 204 -33.78 23.67 0.30
N PRO A 205 -35.03 23.23 0.08
CA PRO A 205 -35.40 22.45 -1.09
C PRO A 205 -36.01 23.26 -2.25
N GLY A 206 -35.57 22.93 -3.47
CA GLY A 206 -36.46 22.78 -4.64
C GLY A 206 -36.21 23.70 -5.83
N GLU A 207 -35.95 23.11 -7.01
CA GLU A 207 -36.91 23.10 -8.13
C GLU A 207 -36.43 22.22 -9.30
N ARG A 208 -37.38 21.44 -9.85
CA ARG A 208 -37.25 20.66 -11.09
C ARG A 208 -37.64 21.51 -12.30
N PRO A 209 -37.19 21.15 -13.51
CA PRO A 209 -38.09 21.19 -14.66
C PRO A 209 -38.25 19.82 -15.35
N ASP A 210 -39.50 19.39 -15.42
CA ASP A 210 -40.07 18.54 -16.47
C ASP A 210 -39.74 19.10 -17.86
N GLN A 211 -39.44 18.24 -18.85
CA GLN A 211 -40.14 18.24 -20.14
C GLN A 211 -40.15 16.84 -20.78
N ARG A 212 -41.37 16.36 -21.01
CA ARG A 212 -41.81 15.21 -21.81
C ARG A 212 -41.98 15.63 -23.28
N SER A 213 -41.69 14.75 -24.24
CA SER A 213 -42.51 14.51 -25.46
C SER A 213 -41.97 13.34 -26.31
N GLU A 214 -42.88 12.42 -26.66
CA GLU A 214 -42.70 11.11 -27.33
C GLU A 214 -42.84 11.20 -28.89
N PRO A 215 -43.29 10.16 -29.65
CA PRO A 215 -42.47 9.26 -30.48
C PRO A 215 -42.92 9.22 -31.97
N ARG A 216 -42.29 8.41 -32.86
CA ARG A 216 -42.99 7.87 -34.06
C ARG A 216 -42.31 6.67 -34.75
N THR A 217 -42.96 5.52 -34.59
CA THR A 217 -43.42 4.51 -35.59
C THR A 217 -42.53 4.02 -36.75
N ALA A 218 -42.39 2.68 -36.82
CA ALA A 218 -42.21 1.85 -38.03
C ALA A 218 -43.49 1.77 -38.89
N PRO A 219 -43.42 1.21 -40.12
CA PRO A 219 -44.03 -0.12 -40.30
C PRO A 219 -43.41 -1.07 -41.37
N SER A 220 -43.66 -2.36 -41.12
CA SER A 220 -43.98 -3.53 -41.98
C SER A 220 -43.52 -3.70 -43.43
N GLY A 221 -43.18 -4.97 -43.75
CA GLY A 221 -43.59 -5.61 -45.00
C GLY A 221 -42.70 -6.77 -45.46
N SER A 222 -43.12 -8.02 -45.22
CA SER A 222 -42.69 -9.23 -45.93
C SER A 222 -43.79 -9.65 -46.90
N PRO A 223 -43.48 -10.26 -48.07
CA PRO A 223 -43.79 -11.68 -48.23
C PRO A 223 -42.81 -12.48 -49.13
N ALA A 224 -42.87 -13.81 -49.02
CA ALA A 224 -42.24 -14.85 -49.86
C ALA A 224 -43.34 -15.57 -50.71
N PRO A 225 -43.07 -16.71 -51.41
CA PRO A 225 -42.10 -17.05 -52.47
C PRO A 225 -42.78 -17.72 -53.70
N ALA A 226 -42.03 -18.07 -54.78
CA ALA A 226 -42.42 -19.10 -55.78
C ALA A 226 -41.24 -19.56 -56.71
N PRO A 227 -41.30 -20.76 -57.34
CA PRO A 227 -40.16 -21.67 -57.53
C PRO A 227 -39.87 -22.14 -58.98
N VAL A 228 -38.62 -22.50 -59.31
CA VAL A 228 -38.18 -23.49 -60.35
C VAL A 228 -36.64 -23.48 -60.41
N SER A 229 -35.85 -24.51 -60.74
CA SER A 229 -36.03 -25.93 -61.11
C SER A 229 -34.69 -26.65 -60.87
N ARG A 230 -34.75 -27.96 -60.61
CA ARG A 230 -33.62 -28.88 -60.35
C ARG A 230 -32.66 -29.02 -61.53
N ARG A 231 -31.37 -29.20 -61.23
CA ARG A 231 -30.46 -30.02 -62.03
C ARG A 231 -29.61 -30.90 -61.09
N GLU A 232 -29.76 -32.21 -61.25
CA GLU A 232 -29.04 -33.27 -60.52
C GLU A 232 -27.63 -33.46 -61.12
N PRO A 233 -26.61 -33.91 -60.34
CA PRO A 233 -25.21 -33.57 -60.56
C PRO A 233 -24.41 -34.63 -61.33
N ALA A 234 -23.25 -34.22 -61.84
CA ALA A 234 -22.18 -35.12 -62.27
C ALA A 234 -21.15 -35.29 -61.12
N PRO A 235 -20.63 -36.51 -60.85
CA PRO A 235 -19.46 -36.70 -59.98
C PRO A 235 -18.16 -36.52 -60.82
N PRO A 236 -16.93 -36.54 -60.25
CA PRO A 236 -16.48 -36.45 -58.85
C PRO A 236 -15.28 -35.47 -58.66
N VAL A 237 -15.09 -34.93 -57.45
CA VAL A 237 -13.76 -34.66 -56.85
C VAL A 237 -13.96 -34.78 -55.33
N PRO A 238 -13.11 -35.50 -54.57
CA PRO A 238 -13.20 -35.46 -53.12
C PRO A 238 -12.75 -34.08 -52.63
N LEU A 239 -13.71 -33.17 -52.53
CA LEU A 239 -13.56 -31.97 -51.71
C LEU A 239 -13.58 -32.43 -50.26
N GLN A 240 -12.49 -32.12 -49.55
CA GLN A 240 -12.42 -32.27 -48.10
C GLN A 240 -13.67 -31.64 -47.48
N ALA A 241 -14.32 -32.36 -46.57
CA ALA A 241 -15.50 -31.86 -45.88
C ALA A 241 -15.17 -30.50 -45.21
N PRO A 242 -16.05 -29.48 -45.33
CA PRO A 242 -15.89 -28.23 -44.61
C PRO A 242 -15.86 -28.53 -43.10
N VAL A 243 -14.89 -27.93 -42.41
CA VAL A 243 -14.77 -28.02 -40.96
C VAL A 243 -16.05 -27.46 -40.33
N PRO A 244 -16.75 -28.19 -39.42
CA PRO A 244 -18.01 -27.72 -38.87
C PRO A 244 -17.83 -26.43 -38.03
N ASP A 245 -18.87 -25.59 -38.09
CA ASP A 245 -19.01 -24.33 -37.34
C ASP A 245 -18.73 -24.56 -35.83
N PRO A 246 -17.82 -23.80 -35.18
CA PRO A 246 -17.34 -24.07 -33.81
C PRO A 246 -18.42 -24.07 -32.71
N GLY A 247 -19.62 -23.54 -32.96
CA GLY A 247 -20.72 -23.48 -32.01
C GLY A 247 -20.53 -22.43 -30.89
N PRO A 248 -21.62 -21.96 -30.25
CA PRO A 248 -21.61 -20.81 -29.32
C PRO A 248 -20.89 -21.06 -27.98
N ALA A 249 -20.39 -22.27 -27.73
CA ALA A 249 -19.69 -22.62 -26.49
C ALA A 249 -18.17 -22.39 -26.55
N ARG A 250 -17.60 -22.05 -27.71
CA ARG A 250 -16.15 -21.84 -27.86
C ARG A 250 -15.76 -20.38 -27.60
N PRO A 251 -14.61 -20.14 -26.92
CA PRO A 251 -14.13 -18.79 -26.64
C PRO A 251 -13.77 -18.05 -27.93
N ALA A 252 -13.80 -16.73 -27.90
CA ALA A 252 -13.33 -15.90 -29.01
C ALA A 252 -11.85 -16.19 -29.30
N ASP A 253 -11.52 -16.74 -30.47
CA ASP A 253 -10.17 -17.13 -30.86
C ASP A 253 -10.01 -17.30 -32.39
N TRP A 254 -8.79 -17.51 -32.84
CA TRP A 254 -8.46 -17.89 -34.21
C TRP A 254 -8.61 -19.40 -34.42
N TYR A 255 -9.49 -19.79 -35.34
CA TYR A 255 -9.74 -21.19 -35.70
C TYR A 255 -9.44 -21.43 -37.19
N PRO A 256 -9.20 -22.68 -37.63
CA PRO A 256 -9.10 -23.00 -39.05
C PRO A 256 -10.33 -22.48 -39.82
N ASP A 257 -10.08 -21.76 -40.91
CA ASP A 257 -11.12 -21.16 -41.73
C ASP A 257 -11.90 -22.28 -42.46
N PRO A 258 -13.22 -22.43 -42.22
CA PRO A 258 -14.01 -23.48 -42.86
C PRO A 258 -14.12 -23.28 -44.38
N ASP A 259 -13.99 -22.04 -44.85
CA ASP A 259 -14.17 -21.66 -46.26
C ASP A 259 -12.83 -21.53 -47.00
N ALA A 260 -11.70 -21.49 -46.29
CA ALA A 260 -10.37 -21.28 -46.86
C ALA A 260 -9.29 -22.16 -46.22
N ALA A 261 -9.05 -23.32 -46.84
CA ALA A 261 -8.04 -24.29 -46.37
C ALA A 261 -6.65 -23.64 -46.18
N GLY A 262 -6.04 -23.86 -45.00
CA GLY A 262 -4.73 -23.32 -44.65
C GLY A 262 -4.73 -21.88 -44.14
N ARG A 263 -5.90 -21.26 -43.92
CA ARG A 263 -6.04 -19.97 -43.23
C ARG A 263 -6.72 -20.14 -41.87
N LEU A 264 -6.58 -19.12 -41.03
CA LEU A 264 -7.32 -18.97 -39.78
C LEU A 264 -8.34 -17.85 -39.94
N ARG A 265 -9.54 -18.03 -39.39
CA ARG A 265 -10.60 -17.03 -39.31
C ARG A 265 -10.91 -16.74 -37.85
N TRP A 266 -11.26 -15.49 -37.54
CA TRP A 266 -11.57 -15.09 -36.18
C TRP A 266 -13.03 -15.38 -35.83
N TRP A 267 -13.24 -16.17 -34.77
CA TRP A 267 -14.52 -16.36 -34.10
C TRP A 267 -14.61 -15.40 -32.92
N ASP A 268 -15.65 -14.59 -32.82
CA ASP A 268 -15.80 -13.59 -31.76
C ASP A 268 -16.47 -14.13 -30.48
N GLY A 269 -16.76 -15.43 -30.44
CA GLY A 269 -17.53 -16.08 -29.37
C GLY A 269 -18.98 -16.36 -29.77
N MET A 270 -19.50 -15.72 -30.82
CA MET A 270 -20.89 -15.84 -31.26
C MET A 270 -21.02 -16.15 -32.74
N ALA A 271 -20.15 -15.59 -33.58
CA ALA A 271 -20.16 -15.76 -35.03
C ALA A 271 -18.75 -15.64 -35.63
N TRP A 272 -18.61 -16.12 -36.87
CA TRP A 272 -17.42 -15.88 -37.67
C TRP A 272 -17.37 -14.44 -38.17
N THR A 273 -16.23 -13.77 -37.96
CA THR A 273 -16.00 -12.42 -38.49
C THR A 273 -15.35 -12.46 -39.88
N THR A 274 -15.16 -11.31 -40.52
CA THR A 274 -14.46 -11.19 -41.82
C THR A 274 -12.93 -11.24 -41.68
N HIS A 275 -12.39 -11.24 -40.47
CA HIS A 275 -10.95 -11.25 -40.24
C HIS A 275 -10.36 -12.64 -40.53
N SER A 276 -9.36 -12.70 -41.42
CA SER A 276 -8.67 -13.93 -41.80
C SER A 276 -7.16 -13.70 -41.87
N ARG A 277 -6.36 -14.68 -41.43
CA ARG A 277 -4.89 -14.61 -41.39
C ARG A 277 -4.21 -15.94 -41.74
N PRO A 278 -2.92 -15.93 -42.13
CA PRO A 278 -2.14 -17.16 -42.23
C PRO A 278 -1.93 -17.85 -40.86
N PRO A 279 -1.54 -19.14 -40.85
CA PRO A 279 -1.26 -19.88 -39.63
C PRO A 279 -0.15 -19.23 -38.79
N MET A 280 -0.35 -19.19 -37.48
CA MET A 280 0.53 -18.49 -36.53
C MET A 280 1.73 -19.33 -36.09
N VAL A 281 2.52 -19.80 -37.04
CA VAL A 281 3.67 -20.68 -36.76
C VAL A 281 4.98 -19.90 -36.92
N ASP A 282 5.63 -19.58 -35.81
CA ASP A 282 6.96 -18.98 -35.83
C ASP A 282 8.01 -20.03 -36.23
N THR A 283 8.80 -19.71 -37.25
CA THR A 283 9.93 -20.54 -37.66
C THR A 283 11.26 -19.79 -37.43
N ALA A 284 12.38 -20.49 -37.63
CA ALA A 284 13.71 -19.89 -37.58
C ALA A 284 13.91 -18.78 -38.63
N THR A 285 13.15 -18.82 -39.73
CA THR A 285 13.32 -17.96 -40.90
C THR A 285 12.11 -17.09 -41.22
N ALA A 286 10.96 -17.31 -40.57
CA ALA A 286 9.73 -16.52 -40.79
C ALA A 286 9.01 -16.23 -39.47
N CYS A 287 8.40 -15.06 -39.37
CA CYS A 287 7.58 -14.67 -38.23
C CYS A 287 6.18 -15.25 -38.34
N GLY A 288 5.74 -15.97 -37.31
CA GLY A 288 4.40 -16.56 -37.21
C GLY A 288 3.30 -15.51 -37.05
N ARG A 289 3.65 -14.29 -36.60
CA ARG A 289 2.68 -13.21 -36.46
C ARG A 289 2.40 -12.49 -37.79
N CYS A 290 3.42 -11.99 -38.48
CA CYS A 290 3.26 -11.18 -39.69
C CYS A 290 3.72 -11.85 -40.99
N GLY A 291 4.32 -13.04 -40.94
CA GLY A 291 4.87 -13.75 -42.10
C GLY A 291 6.22 -13.22 -42.60
N ALA A 292 6.76 -12.14 -42.02
CA ALA A 292 8.02 -11.54 -42.48
C ALA A 292 9.22 -12.47 -42.28
N GLN A 293 10.16 -12.48 -43.24
CA GLN A 293 11.38 -13.26 -43.13
C GLN A 293 12.32 -12.69 -42.05
N LYS A 294 12.80 -13.56 -41.15
CA LYS A 294 13.75 -13.22 -40.10
C LYS A 294 15.17 -13.31 -40.65
N ARG A 295 16.02 -12.33 -40.32
CA ARG A 295 17.47 -12.45 -40.54
C ARG A 295 18.00 -13.62 -39.70
N ARG A 296 18.65 -14.61 -40.33
CA ARG A 296 19.17 -15.82 -39.66
C ARG A 296 20.00 -15.44 -38.43
N ARG A 297 19.64 -15.96 -37.25
CA ARG A 297 20.47 -15.90 -36.03
C ARG A 297 20.95 -17.31 -35.70
N PRO A 298 22.25 -17.63 -35.83
CA PRO A 298 22.74 -19.02 -35.75
C PRO A 298 22.76 -19.62 -34.33
N PHE A 299 22.33 -18.90 -33.29
CA PHE A 299 22.36 -19.37 -31.89
C PHE A 299 21.15 -18.95 -31.03
N ALA A 300 19.98 -18.71 -31.63
CA ALA A 300 18.79 -18.32 -30.85
C ALA A 300 18.02 -19.55 -30.37
N GLY A 301 17.63 -19.58 -29.09
CA GLY A 301 16.76 -20.58 -28.47
C GLY A 301 15.34 -20.60 -29.06
N ARG A 302 14.30 -20.65 -28.21
CA ARG A 302 12.89 -20.74 -28.66
C ARG A 302 12.59 -19.69 -29.75
N PRO A 303 11.82 -20.05 -30.80
CA PRO A 303 11.51 -19.11 -31.88
C PRO A 303 10.72 -17.91 -31.36
N VAL A 304 11.28 -16.71 -31.56
CA VAL A 304 10.70 -15.41 -31.14
C VAL A 304 10.11 -14.66 -32.34
N PRO A 305 9.13 -13.76 -32.14
CA PRO A 305 8.63 -12.86 -33.18
C PRO A 305 9.74 -12.02 -33.84
N CYS A 306 9.49 -11.46 -35.02
CA CYS A 306 10.41 -10.48 -35.61
C CYS A 306 10.42 -9.19 -34.77
N ALA A 307 11.47 -8.37 -34.88
CA ALA A 307 11.64 -7.16 -34.06
C ALA A 307 10.44 -6.18 -34.13
N SER A 308 9.83 -6.02 -35.31
CA SER A 308 8.66 -5.16 -35.47
C SER A 308 7.43 -5.72 -34.75
N CYS A 309 7.19 -7.03 -34.85
CA CYS A 309 6.10 -7.69 -34.12
C CYS A 309 6.35 -7.73 -32.61
N ASP A 310 7.60 -7.85 -32.19
CA ASP A 310 7.97 -7.77 -30.78
C ASP A 310 7.67 -6.39 -30.20
N GLU A 311 8.01 -5.31 -30.92
CA GLU A 311 7.67 -3.94 -30.54
C GLU A 311 6.14 -3.72 -30.47
N GLU A 312 5.41 -4.23 -31.46
CA GLU A 312 3.94 -4.17 -31.48
C GLU A 312 3.32 -4.96 -30.31
N ILE A 313 3.84 -6.14 -30.00
CA ILE A 313 3.43 -6.94 -28.83
C ILE A 313 3.65 -6.14 -27.54
N ARG A 314 4.82 -5.51 -27.38
CA ARG A 314 5.14 -4.70 -26.20
C ARG A 314 4.17 -3.53 -26.04
N ARG A 315 3.84 -2.83 -27.14
CA ARG A 315 2.85 -1.74 -27.13
C ARG A 315 1.46 -2.23 -26.73
N LEU A 316 0.98 -3.32 -27.35
CA LEU A 316 -0.33 -3.89 -27.03
C LEU A 316 -0.40 -4.35 -25.59
N LEU A 317 0.66 -4.97 -25.05
CA LEU A 317 0.72 -5.38 -23.65
C LEU A 317 0.69 -4.18 -22.69
N TRP A 318 1.31 -3.06 -23.06
CA TRP A 318 1.29 -1.83 -22.26
C TRP A 318 -0.13 -1.24 -22.21
N ASP A 319 -0.80 -1.07 -23.36
CA ASP A 319 -2.18 -0.60 -23.41
C ASP A 319 -3.13 -1.55 -22.65
N TRP A 320 -2.91 -2.86 -22.83
CA TRP A 320 -3.69 -3.89 -22.15
C TRP A 320 -3.50 -3.89 -20.64
N GLN A 321 -2.28 -3.65 -20.15
CA GLN A 321 -1.99 -3.55 -18.71
C GLN A 321 -2.85 -2.47 -18.04
N HIS A 322 -3.02 -1.31 -18.68
CA HIS A 322 -3.88 -0.24 -18.17
C HIS A 322 -5.34 -0.67 -18.06
N LYS A 323 -5.88 -1.28 -19.13
CA LYS A 323 -7.26 -1.79 -19.14
C LYS A 323 -7.48 -2.85 -18.07
N VAL A 324 -6.56 -3.80 -17.92
CA VAL A 324 -6.64 -4.83 -16.88
C VAL A 324 -6.57 -4.22 -15.48
N THR A 325 -5.72 -3.22 -15.26
CA THR A 325 -5.62 -2.54 -13.96
C THR A 325 -6.94 -1.90 -13.55
N GLN A 326 -7.64 -1.25 -14.48
CA GLN A 326 -8.97 -0.70 -14.24
C GLN A 326 -10.00 -1.79 -13.90
N VAL A 327 -10.04 -2.88 -14.66
CA VAL A 327 -10.97 -3.99 -14.42
C VAL A 327 -10.68 -4.73 -13.11
N VAL A 328 -9.40 -4.90 -12.77
CA VAL A 328 -8.98 -5.55 -11.53
C VAL A 328 -9.26 -4.65 -10.33
N GLY A 329 -8.99 -3.35 -10.42
CA GLY A 329 -9.16 -2.39 -9.32
C GLY A 329 -10.61 -1.94 -9.07
N ALA A 330 -11.52 -2.20 -9.99
CA ALA A 330 -12.92 -1.77 -9.85
C ALA A 330 -13.63 -2.52 -8.72
N THR A 331 -14.37 -1.77 -7.91
CA THR A 331 -15.23 -2.35 -6.86
C THR A 331 -16.50 -2.92 -7.50
N PRO A 332 -16.86 -4.19 -7.25
CA PRO A 332 -18.09 -4.76 -7.78
C PRO A 332 -19.33 -4.00 -7.27
N GLY A 333 -20.22 -3.60 -8.18
CA GLY A 333 -21.48 -2.95 -7.84
C GLY A 333 -21.49 -1.42 -7.91
N THR A 334 -20.34 -0.78 -8.14
CA THR A 334 -20.27 0.67 -8.38
C THR A 334 -20.79 1.02 -9.78
N PRO A 335 -21.53 2.13 -9.97
CA PRO A 335 -21.94 2.58 -11.29
C PRO A 335 -20.74 2.72 -12.24
N GLY A 336 -20.79 2.08 -13.41
CA GLY A 336 -19.68 2.07 -14.37
C GLY A 336 -18.60 1.02 -14.12
N ALA A 337 -18.72 0.21 -13.07
CA ALA A 337 -17.79 -0.90 -12.84
C ALA A 337 -17.88 -1.94 -13.97
N PRO A 338 -16.75 -2.40 -14.52
CA PRO A 338 -16.72 -3.42 -15.55
C PRO A 338 -17.39 -4.72 -15.06
N GLY A 339 -18.35 -5.22 -15.85
CA GLY A 339 -19.08 -6.45 -15.54
C GLY A 339 -18.20 -7.71 -15.57
N PRO A 340 -18.73 -8.87 -15.14
CA PRO A 340 -17.97 -10.12 -15.04
C PRO A 340 -17.38 -10.61 -16.38
N ALA A 341 -17.95 -10.20 -17.52
CA ALA A 341 -17.43 -10.51 -18.86
C ALA A 341 -16.25 -9.62 -19.30
N ALA A 342 -15.95 -8.52 -18.61
CA ALA A 342 -14.96 -7.54 -19.03
C ALA A 342 -13.54 -8.14 -19.11
N LEU A 343 -13.15 -8.96 -18.13
CA LEU A 343 -11.84 -9.61 -18.15
C LEU A 343 -11.74 -10.62 -19.30
N ALA A 344 -12.81 -11.36 -19.60
CA ALA A 344 -12.85 -12.29 -20.72
C ALA A 344 -12.69 -11.56 -22.08
N ALA A 345 -13.30 -10.38 -22.23
CA ALA A 345 -13.13 -9.53 -23.40
C ALA A 345 -11.69 -9.02 -23.55
N LEU A 346 -11.05 -8.60 -22.46
CA LEU A 346 -9.63 -8.21 -22.48
C LEU A 346 -8.72 -9.37 -22.91
N TRP A 347 -8.98 -10.59 -22.46
CA TRP A 347 -8.23 -11.76 -22.93
C TRP A 347 -8.50 -12.08 -24.41
N ALA A 348 -9.72 -11.84 -24.90
CA ALA A 348 -10.04 -11.98 -26.32
C ALA A 348 -9.27 -10.97 -27.19
N GLU A 349 -9.07 -9.74 -26.70
CA GLU A 349 -8.25 -8.72 -27.38
C GLU A 349 -6.82 -9.21 -27.62
N LEU A 350 -6.16 -9.77 -26.60
CA LEU A 350 -4.81 -10.35 -26.77
C LEU A 350 -4.77 -11.50 -27.77
N ARG A 351 -5.77 -12.39 -27.74
CA ARG A 351 -5.88 -13.51 -28.69
C ARG A 351 -6.10 -13.02 -30.12
N PHE A 352 -6.96 -12.02 -30.30
CA PHE A 352 -7.21 -11.39 -31.61
C PHE A 352 -5.90 -10.88 -32.23
N HIS A 353 -5.10 -10.17 -31.43
CA HIS A 353 -3.80 -9.69 -31.89
C HIS A 353 -2.70 -10.76 -31.91
N ALA A 354 -2.99 -12.01 -31.53
CA ALA A 354 -2.00 -13.09 -31.40
C ALA A 354 -0.80 -12.70 -30.52
N VAL A 355 -1.09 -12.06 -29.40
CA VAL A 355 -0.12 -11.86 -28.32
C VAL A 355 0.08 -13.20 -27.59
N PRO A 356 1.31 -13.65 -27.32
CA PRO A 356 1.55 -14.90 -26.61
C PRO A 356 0.85 -14.92 -25.25
N ARG A 357 0.08 -15.97 -24.97
CA ARG A 357 -0.69 -16.11 -23.72
C ARG A 357 0.17 -15.93 -22.47
N ALA A 358 1.37 -16.51 -22.46
CA ALA A 358 2.31 -16.38 -21.33
C ALA A 358 2.72 -14.92 -21.05
N ALA A 359 2.80 -14.07 -22.08
CA ALA A 359 3.13 -12.65 -21.91
C ALA A 359 1.96 -11.88 -21.26
N GLY A 360 0.73 -12.15 -21.69
CA GLY A 360 -0.47 -11.63 -21.02
C GLY A 360 -0.61 -12.12 -19.58
N GLU A 361 -0.32 -13.41 -19.33
CA GLU A 361 -0.37 -14.00 -17.97
C GLU A 361 0.64 -13.36 -17.03
N ALA A 362 1.84 -13.03 -17.52
CA ALA A 362 2.84 -12.31 -16.73
C ALA A 362 2.36 -10.90 -16.33
N VAL A 363 1.74 -10.16 -17.26
CA VAL A 363 1.16 -8.83 -16.98
C VAL A 363 -0.02 -8.94 -16.02
N TYR A 364 -0.95 -9.87 -16.26
CA TYR A 364 -2.11 -10.09 -15.39
C TYR A 364 -1.70 -10.44 -13.96
N ARG A 365 -0.71 -11.34 -13.81
CA ARG A 365 -0.14 -11.72 -12.52
C ARG A 365 0.42 -10.50 -11.79
N SER A 366 1.23 -9.68 -12.47
CA SER A 366 1.80 -8.45 -11.89
C SER A 366 0.72 -7.49 -11.39
N VAL A 367 -0.28 -7.21 -12.24
CA VAL A 367 -1.39 -6.30 -11.90
C VAL A 367 -2.22 -6.83 -10.74
N GLY A 368 -2.57 -8.12 -10.76
CA GLY A 368 -3.38 -8.71 -9.70
C GLY A 368 -2.64 -8.82 -8.37
N LEU A 369 -1.33 -9.12 -8.37
CA LEU A 369 -0.52 -9.04 -7.15
C LEU A 369 -0.47 -7.63 -6.57
N GLY A 370 -0.26 -6.61 -7.43
CA GLY A 370 -0.27 -5.22 -6.99
C GLY A 370 -1.62 -4.78 -6.40
N HIS A 371 -2.72 -5.29 -6.94
CA HIS A 371 -4.06 -5.08 -6.38
C HIS A 371 -4.22 -5.72 -5.01
N LEU A 372 -3.90 -7.01 -4.89
CA LEU A 372 -3.98 -7.73 -3.61
C LEU A 372 -3.07 -7.09 -2.54
N GLN A 373 -1.90 -6.59 -2.93
CA GLN A 373 -1.03 -5.84 -2.03
C GLN A 373 -1.70 -4.57 -1.50
N ARG A 374 -2.36 -3.78 -2.37
CA ARG A 374 -3.12 -2.59 -1.92
C ARG A 374 -4.25 -2.97 -0.97
N VAL A 375 -4.98 -4.05 -1.26
CA VAL A 375 -6.05 -4.55 -0.37
C VAL A 375 -5.50 -4.85 1.02
N VAL A 376 -4.35 -5.52 1.11
CA VAL A 376 -3.68 -5.77 2.39
C VAL A 376 -3.25 -4.47 3.05
N THR A 377 -2.64 -3.54 2.31
CA THR A 377 -2.22 -2.24 2.84
C THR A 377 -3.40 -1.45 3.43
N PHE A 378 -4.55 -1.41 2.75
CA PHE A 378 -5.74 -0.75 3.27
C PHE A 378 -6.27 -1.42 4.54
N ALA A 379 -6.26 -2.76 4.61
CA ALA A 379 -6.67 -3.46 5.82
C ALA A 379 -5.82 -3.05 7.04
N PHE A 380 -4.52 -2.84 6.86
CA PHE A 380 -3.65 -2.36 7.93
C PHE A 380 -3.73 -0.85 8.20
N GLY A 381 -4.56 -0.10 7.46
CA GLY A 381 -4.58 1.36 7.47
C GLY A 381 -4.92 1.98 8.82
N ASP A 382 -5.79 1.34 9.61
CA ASP A 382 -6.19 1.80 10.95
C ASP A 382 -5.48 1.04 12.08
N GLY A 383 -4.60 0.08 11.74
CA GLY A 383 -3.89 -0.77 12.68
C GLY A 383 -4.72 -1.88 13.32
N VAL A 384 -5.97 -2.10 12.89
CA VAL A 384 -6.89 -3.12 13.41
C VAL A 384 -7.49 -3.95 12.28
N ILE A 385 -6.98 -5.17 12.11
CA ILE A 385 -7.57 -6.13 11.17
C ILE A 385 -8.86 -6.78 11.67
N GLU A 386 -9.90 -6.76 10.84
CA GLU A 386 -11.20 -7.40 11.03
C GLU A 386 -11.41 -8.67 10.18
N ASP A 387 -12.37 -9.52 10.57
CA ASP A 387 -12.77 -10.70 9.79
C ASP A 387 -13.32 -10.36 8.40
N SER A 388 -13.99 -9.21 8.28
CA SER A 388 -14.55 -8.65 7.04
C SER A 388 -13.45 -8.39 6.01
N GLU A 389 -12.31 -7.87 6.43
CA GLU A 389 -11.17 -7.52 5.58
C GLU A 389 -10.43 -8.77 5.09
N VAL A 390 -10.26 -9.76 5.96
CA VAL A 390 -9.71 -11.06 5.55
C VAL A 390 -10.64 -11.76 4.56
N ALA A 391 -11.95 -11.73 4.80
CA ALA A 391 -12.93 -12.27 3.86
C ALA A 391 -12.92 -11.54 2.51
N PHE A 392 -12.76 -10.21 2.52
CA PHE A 392 -12.63 -9.41 1.31
C PHE A 392 -11.39 -9.81 0.50
N PHE A 393 -10.22 -9.94 1.14
CA PHE A 393 -9.01 -10.44 0.50
C PHE A 393 -9.21 -11.82 -0.14
N GLU A 394 -9.81 -12.78 0.58
CA GLU A 394 -10.07 -14.13 0.06
C GLU A 394 -11.08 -14.15 -1.11
N ASN A 395 -12.05 -13.22 -1.12
CA ASN A 395 -12.94 -13.02 -2.26
C ASN A 395 -12.18 -12.51 -3.47
N GLU A 396 -11.26 -11.56 -3.29
CA GLU A 396 -10.44 -11.00 -4.36
C GLU A 396 -9.47 -12.03 -4.94
N VAL A 397 -8.83 -12.85 -4.10
CA VAL A 397 -7.99 -13.97 -4.56
C VAL A 397 -8.80 -14.94 -5.42
N ARG A 398 -10.02 -15.31 -4.99
CA ARG A 398 -10.91 -16.19 -5.76
C ARG A 398 -11.36 -15.56 -7.07
N ARG A 399 -11.71 -14.26 -7.06
CA ARG A 399 -12.12 -13.51 -8.24
C ARG A 399 -11.02 -13.45 -9.29
N LEU A 400 -9.77 -13.25 -8.86
CA LEU A 400 -8.61 -13.15 -9.75
C LEU A 400 -8.06 -14.53 -10.17
N GLY A 401 -8.37 -15.60 -9.44
CA GLY A 401 -7.88 -16.95 -9.74
C GLY A 401 -6.35 -17.06 -9.73
N LEU A 402 -5.68 -16.23 -8.93
CA LEU A 402 -4.21 -16.18 -8.86
C LEU A 402 -3.67 -17.20 -7.86
N HIS A 403 -2.77 -18.06 -8.34
CA HIS A 403 -2.02 -19.00 -7.51
C HIS A 403 -0.54 -18.58 -7.49
N ASP A 404 -0.13 -17.86 -6.46
CA ASP A 404 1.21 -17.26 -6.34
C ASP A 404 1.73 -17.38 -4.89
N PRO A 405 3.00 -17.74 -4.67
CA PRO A 405 3.62 -17.71 -3.34
C PRO A 405 3.46 -16.38 -2.59
N ALA A 406 3.46 -15.24 -3.29
CA ALA A 406 3.25 -13.92 -2.69
C ALA A 406 1.84 -13.77 -2.09
N VAL A 407 0.83 -14.42 -2.69
CA VAL A 407 -0.54 -14.44 -2.14
C VAL A 407 -0.58 -15.20 -0.82
N GLU A 408 0.14 -16.32 -0.70
CA GLU A 408 0.22 -17.07 0.55
C GLU A 408 1.01 -16.33 1.63
N GLU A 409 1.99 -15.51 1.25
CA GLU A 409 2.65 -14.59 2.17
C GLU A 409 1.70 -13.51 2.70
N MET A 410 0.97 -12.83 1.80
CA MET A 410 -0.07 -11.86 2.15
C MET A 410 -1.15 -12.47 3.07
N ARG A 411 -1.58 -13.70 2.76
CA ARG A 411 -2.56 -14.46 3.56
C ARG A 411 -2.05 -14.72 4.98
N ARG A 412 -0.78 -15.12 5.14
CA ARG A 412 -0.15 -15.31 6.45
C ARG A 412 -0.06 -13.99 7.21
N TRP A 413 0.28 -12.90 6.53
CA TRP A 413 0.39 -11.59 7.16
C TRP A 413 -0.96 -11.06 7.67
N LEU A 414 -2.02 -11.15 6.86
CA LEU A 414 -3.38 -10.78 7.27
C LEU A 414 -3.87 -11.61 8.46
N ARG A 415 -3.66 -12.94 8.43
CA ARG A 415 -4.03 -13.82 9.56
C ARG A 415 -3.31 -13.44 10.84
N ARG A 416 -2.01 -13.09 10.72
CA ARG A 416 -1.22 -12.61 11.86
C ARG A 416 -1.76 -11.28 12.38
N GLY A 417 -2.09 -10.34 11.50
CA GLY A 417 -2.71 -9.07 11.88
C GLY A 417 -4.03 -9.26 12.63
N LEU A 418 -4.93 -10.10 12.10
CA LEU A 418 -6.20 -10.45 12.73
C LEU A 418 -6.03 -11.10 14.11
N GLU A 419 -5.08 -12.02 14.23
CA GLU A 419 -4.73 -12.64 15.52
C GLU A 419 -4.31 -11.59 16.54
N LEU A 420 -3.38 -10.70 16.17
CA LEU A 420 -2.91 -9.64 17.07
C LEU A 420 -4.03 -8.65 17.43
N SER A 421 -4.90 -8.28 16.48
CA SER A 421 -6.08 -7.45 16.72
C SER A 421 -7.04 -8.08 17.72
N ARG A 422 -7.35 -9.37 17.57
CA ARG A 422 -8.23 -10.10 18.51
C ARG A 422 -7.64 -10.15 19.91
N ILE A 423 -6.34 -10.41 20.03
CA ILE A 423 -5.63 -10.42 21.30
C ILE A 423 -5.69 -9.04 21.96
N ARG A 424 -5.40 -7.95 21.21
CA ARG A 424 -5.54 -6.56 21.68
C ARG A 424 -6.98 -6.23 22.10
N GLY A 425 -7.95 -6.80 21.39
CA GLY A 425 -9.38 -6.74 21.69
C GLY A 425 -9.83 -7.57 22.91
N GLY A 426 -8.92 -8.27 23.60
CA GLY A 426 -9.20 -9.00 24.84
C GLY A 426 -9.43 -10.51 24.68
N GLN A 427 -9.32 -11.07 23.47
CA GLN A 427 -9.27 -12.53 23.27
C GLN A 427 -7.88 -13.07 23.65
N LEU A 428 -7.60 -13.05 24.95
CA LEU A 428 -6.29 -13.38 25.48
C LEU A 428 -6.05 -14.89 25.49
N PRO A 429 -4.86 -15.36 25.05
CA PRO A 429 -4.50 -16.76 25.14
C PRO A 429 -4.41 -17.20 26.60
N ARG A 430 -4.55 -18.50 26.83
CA ARG A 430 -4.26 -19.14 28.13
C ARG A 430 -3.10 -20.09 27.95
N VAL A 431 -2.06 -19.91 28.75
CA VAL A 431 -0.83 -20.69 28.70
C VAL A 431 -0.65 -21.39 30.05
N HIS A 432 -0.21 -22.64 30.03
CA HIS A 432 0.15 -23.35 31.25
C HIS A 432 1.59 -23.00 31.65
N SER A 433 1.78 -22.39 32.82
CA SER A 433 3.12 -22.25 33.41
C SER A 433 3.31 -23.33 34.47
N THR A 434 4.30 -24.21 34.28
CA THR A 434 4.60 -25.32 35.19
C THR A 434 5.50 -24.92 36.37
N THR A 435 5.93 -23.66 36.44
CA THR A 435 6.99 -23.21 37.37
C THR A 435 6.56 -22.07 38.29
N LEU A 436 5.30 -21.64 38.25
CA LEU A 436 4.76 -20.60 39.11
C LEU A 436 3.67 -21.15 40.02
N HIS A 437 3.73 -20.83 41.31
CA HIS A 437 2.58 -20.98 42.19
C HIS A 437 1.59 -19.85 41.90
N LEU A 438 0.43 -20.22 41.35
CA LEU A 438 -0.66 -19.31 41.01
C LEU A 438 -1.75 -19.41 42.09
N ASP A 439 -2.44 -18.31 42.34
CA ASP A 439 -3.65 -18.32 43.18
C ASP A 439 -4.79 -19.11 42.48
N LEU A 440 -5.81 -19.55 43.23
CA LEU A 440 -6.91 -20.42 42.78
C LEU A 440 -7.67 -19.94 41.50
N ASP A 441 -7.64 -18.64 41.18
CA ASP A 441 -8.27 -18.05 39.99
C ASP A 441 -7.30 -17.27 39.08
N GLU A 442 -5.99 -17.40 39.33
CA GLU A 442 -4.97 -16.76 38.53
C GLU A 442 -4.54 -17.67 37.38
N PHE A 443 -4.62 -17.17 36.15
CA PHE A 443 -4.18 -17.89 34.96
C PHE A 443 -3.19 -17.06 34.18
N VAL A 444 -2.33 -17.72 33.40
CA VAL A 444 -1.25 -17.10 32.65
C VAL A 444 -1.67 -16.88 31.20
N HIS A 445 -1.39 -15.68 30.70
CA HIS A 445 -1.61 -15.26 29.31
C HIS A 445 -0.33 -15.31 28.49
N LEU A 446 0.81 -15.08 29.12
CA LEU A 446 2.12 -15.03 28.48
C LEU A 446 3.17 -15.59 29.44
N ASP A 447 4.05 -16.46 28.95
CA ASP A 447 5.27 -16.90 29.64
C ASP A 447 6.36 -17.03 28.58
N VAL A 448 7.22 -16.02 28.46
CA VAL A 448 8.25 -15.93 27.41
C VAL A 448 9.62 -15.62 28.01
N ALA A 449 10.67 -16.15 27.38
CA ALA A 449 12.03 -15.73 27.68
C ALA A 449 12.24 -14.26 27.29
N THR A 450 12.99 -13.52 28.09
CA THR A 450 13.26 -12.11 27.84
C THR A 450 14.59 -11.66 28.43
N VAL A 451 15.13 -10.56 27.94
CA VAL A 451 16.22 -9.81 28.58
C VAL A 451 15.69 -8.44 28.99
N GLN A 452 15.64 -8.18 30.31
CA GLN A 452 15.29 -6.86 30.82
C GLN A 452 16.51 -5.93 30.70
N VAL A 453 16.33 -4.80 30.03
CA VAL A 453 17.35 -3.77 29.83
C VAL A 453 17.04 -2.58 30.72
N ARG A 454 17.89 -2.30 31.71
CA ARG A 454 17.79 -1.11 32.57
C ARG A 454 18.89 -0.12 32.23
N GLN A 455 18.52 1.13 31.97
CA GLN A 455 19.50 2.21 31.79
C GLN A 455 20.01 2.64 33.17
N LEU A 456 21.31 2.49 33.42
CA LEU A 456 21.99 2.96 34.62
C LEU A 456 23.01 4.04 34.21
N ALA A 457 23.47 4.83 35.18
CA ALA A 457 24.55 5.80 34.93
C ALA A 457 25.84 5.15 34.41
N SER A 458 26.05 3.85 34.70
CA SER A 458 27.17 3.05 34.22
C SER A 458 26.94 2.40 32.84
N GLY A 459 25.84 2.73 32.16
CA GLY A 459 25.41 2.10 30.91
C GLY A 459 24.26 1.09 31.09
N PRO A 460 23.80 0.47 29.98
CA PRO A 460 22.69 -0.48 30.02
C PRO A 460 23.08 -1.75 30.77
N ARG A 461 22.27 -2.14 31.74
CA ARG A 461 22.37 -3.44 32.42
C ARG A 461 21.31 -4.38 31.88
N GLU A 462 21.78 -5.47 31.29
CA GLU A 462 20.94 -6.55 30.78
C GLU A 462 20.78 -7.63 31.83
N THR A 463 19.54 -8.06 32.05
CA THR A 463 19.20 -9.13 33.01
C THR A 463 18.33 -10.17 32.31
N PRO A 464 18.88 -11.34 31.97
CA PRO A 464 18.10 -12.43 31.39
C PRO A 464 17.06 -12.98 32.39
N GLY A 465 15.87 -13.31 31.89
CA GLY A 465 14.78 -13.81 32.70
C GLY A 465 13.59 -14.26 31.88
N ARG A 466 12.41 -14.26 32.52
CA ARG A 466 11.13 -14.52 31.89
C ARG A 466 10.15 -13.40 32.16
N LEU A 467 9.34 -13.07 31.17
CA LEU A 467 8.20 -12.16 31.30
C LEU A 467 6.93 -12.99 31.37
N VAL A 468 6.23 -12.91 32.49
CA VAL A 468 5.01 -13.66 32.77
C VAL A 468 3.84 -12.72 32.98
N ALA A 469 2.89 -12.71 32.05
CA ALA A 469 1.65 -11.97 32.16
C ALA A 469 0.54 -12.89 32.67
N SER A 470 -0.07 -12.55 33.81
CA SER A 470 -1.20 -13.29 34.37
C SER A 470 -2.48 -12.46 34.34
N SER A 471 -3.62 -13.07 34.65
CA SER A 471 -4.90 -12.36 34.81
C SER A 471 -4.87 -11.27 35.90
N ARG A 472 -3.90 -11.29 36.83
CA ARG A 472 -3.81 -10.33 37.94
C ARG A 472 -2.69 -9.31 37.81
N LYS A 473 -1.53 -9.74 37.33
CA LYS A 473 -0.31 -8.91 37.32
C LYS A 473 0.70 -9.37 36.26
N LEU A 474 1.64 -8.48 35.96
CA LEU A 474 2.80 -8.76 35.14
C LEU A 474 4.01 -9.02 36.04
N ARG A 475 4.81 -10.03 35.72
CA ARG A 475 6.01 -10.42 36.47
C ARG A 475 7.21 -10.53 35.55
N PHE A 476 8.34 -9.98 35.98
CA PHE A 476 9.65 -10.33 35.43
C PHE A 476 10.39 -11.20 36.44
N LEU A 477 10.85 -12.37 36.01
CA LEU A 477 11.56 -13.36 36.82
C LEU A 477 13.00 -13.48 36.33
N GLY A 478 13.96 -12.95 37.08
CA GLY A 478 15.38 -13.02 36.74
C GLY A 478 15.93 -14.44 36.89
N ARG A 479 16.79 -14.86 35.96
CA ARG A 479 17.33 -16.23 35.93
C ARG A 479 18.24 -16.57 37.12
N THR A 480 18.94 -15.57 37.68
CA THR A 480 19.87 -15.72 38.81
C THR A 480 19.23 -15.39 40.17
N GLY A 481 17.90 -15.34 40.23
CA GLY A 481 17.17 -14.80 41.39
C GLY A 481 16.97 -13.29 41.30
N GLY A 482 15.90 -12.80 41.93
CA GLY A 482 15.41 -11.43 41.75
C GLY A 482 14.37 -11.32 40.65
N GLY A 483 13.65 -10.21 40.64
CA GLY A 483 12.51 -9.99 39.75
C GLY A 483 11.67 -8.82 40.22
N ASN A 484 10.65 -8.48 39.45
CA ASN A 484 9.70 -7.45 39.81
C ASN A 484 8.30 -7.85 39.37
N GLU A 485 7.32 -7.57 40.22
CA GLU A 485 5.91 -7.71 39.89
C GLU A 485 5.27 -6.32 39.79
N ILE A 486 4.30 -6.17 38.90
CA ILE A 486 3.53 -4.95 38.75
C ILE A 486 2.07 -5.29 38.47
N ALA A 487 1.17 -4.69 39.25
CA ALA A 487 -0.26 -4.79 39.02
C ALA A 487 -0.65 -4.07 37.73
N TRP A 488 -1.60 -4.61 36.97
CA TRP A 488 -2.04 -4.02 35.70
C TRP A 488 -2.43 -2.54 35.81
N GLN A 489 -3.04 -2.14 36.93
CA GLN A 489 -3.43 -0.74 37.19
C GLN A 489 -2.26 0.26 37.23
N LYS A 490 -1.03 -0.21 37.44
CA LYS A 490 0.18 0.63 37.50
C LYS A 490 0.90 0.74 36.16
N ILE A 491 0.53 -0.07 35.17
CA ILE A 491 1.06 0.03 33.80
C ILE A 491 0.26 1.11 33.08
N VAL A 492 0.95 2.05 32.45
CA VAL A 492 0.35 3.16 31.69
C VAL A 492 0.20 2.77 30.23
N GLU A 493 1.28 2.28 29.63
CA GLU A 493 1.39 2.03 28.20
C GLU A 493 2.30 0.84 27.92
N VAL A 494 2.05 0.15 26.81
CA VAL A 494 2.90 -0.91 26.27
C VAL A 494 3.15 -0.62 24.80
N THR A 495 4.41 -0.51 24.40
CA THR A 495 4.81 -0.28 23.00
C THR A 495 5.79 -1.35 22.52
N ALA A 496 5.73 -1.68 21.24
CA ALA A 496 6.64 -2.63 20.59
C ALA A 496 7.45 -1.92 19.49
N GLY A 497 8.69 -2.34 19.31
CA GLY A 497 9.53 -1.90 18.20
C GLY A 497 10.96 -2.43 18.32
N HIS A 498 11.67 -2.64 17.21
CA HIS A 498 13.09 -3.02 17.18
C HIS A 498 13.47 -4.24 18.07
N GLY A 499 12.67 -5.31 18.05
CA GLY A 499 12.95 -6.54 18.83
C GLY A 499 12.76 -6.40 20.34
N ARG A 500 12.06 -5.34 20.78
CA ARG A 500 11.80 -5.08 22.19
C ARG A 500 10.37 -4.61 22.45
N VAL A 501 9.96 -4.77 23.70
CA VAL A 501 8.74 -4.22 24.27
C VAL A 501 9.10 -3.27 25.40
N ASP A 502 8.57 -2.06 25.33
CA ASP A 502 8.71 -1.03 26.34
C ASP A 502 7.41 -0.96 27.17
N ILE A 503 7.54 -1.03 28.49
CA ILE A 503 6.43 -1.01 29.44
C ILE A 503 6.57 0.22 30.32
N ALA A 504 5.73 1.22 30.07
CA ALA A 504 5.66 2.43 30.88
C ALA A 504 4.76 2.18 32.10
N ALA A 505 5.19 2.63 33.28
CA ALA A 505 4.47 2.42 34.53
C ALA A 505 4.52 3.67 35.41
N THR A 506 3.50 3.86 36.26
CA THR A 506 3.45 4.94 37.26
C THR A 506 4.44 4.71 38.43
N THR A 507 5.09 3.55 38.46
CA THR A 507 6.00 3.14 39.53
C THR A 507 7.40 2.91 38.99
N SER A 508 8.41 3.27 39.77
CA SER A 508 9.82 3.04 39.45
C SER A 508 10.22 1.55 39.45
N ARG A 509 9.37 0.68 40.01
CA ARG A 509 9.47 -0.79 39.90
C ARG A 509 8.36 -1.32 39.02
N GLY A 510 8.66 -2.24 38.10
CA GLY A 510 7.64 -2.85 37.23
C GLY A 510 7.79 -2.49 35.76
N GLY A 511 7.90 -1.19 35.48
CA GLY A 511 8.17 -0.69 34.13
C GLY A 511 9.60 -1.00 33.67
N GLY A 512 9.82 -0.96 32.36
CA GLY A 512 11.13 -1.20 31.77
C GLY A 512 11.08 -1.66 30.31
N ARG A 513 12.27 -1.90 29.77
CA ARG A 513 12.49 -2.37 28.40
C ARG A 513 12.84 -3.85 28.42
N TYR A 514 12.20 -4.61 27.55
CA TYR A 514 12.30 -6.07 27.49
C TYR A 514 12.60 -6.51 26.06
N GLN A 515 13.76 -7.11 25.81
CA GLN A 515 14.04 -7.77 24.53
C GLN A 515 13.34 -9.13 24.51
N VAL A 516 12.63 -9.43 23.43
CA VAL A 516 11.81 -10.62 23.27
C VAL A 516 11.82 -11.06 21.79
N ASP A 517 11.59 -12.34 21.53
CA ASP A 517 11.62 -12.89 20.18
C ASP A 517 10.49 -12.34 19.29
N ASP A 518 9.29 -12.15 19.86
CA ASP A 518 8.12 -11.62 19.17
C ASP A 518 7.52 -10.42 19.91
N PRO A 519 8.04 -9.19 19.68
CA PRO A 519 7.61 -8.01 20.42
C PRO A 519 6.16 -7.62 20.11
N GLU A 520 5.69 -7.81 18.87
CA GLU A 520 4.31 -7.48 18.47
C GLU A 520 3.29 -8.35 19.21
N TYR A 521 3.56 -9.67 19.31
CA TYR A 521 2.73 -10.59 20.08
C TYR A 521 2.71 -10.25 21.57
N VAL A 522 3.90 -10.04 22.15
CA VAL A 522 4.02 -9.73 23.57
C VAL A 522 3.28 -8.43 23.86
N ALA A 523 3.48 -7.37 23.07
CA ALA A 523 2.76 -6.12 23.24
C ALA A 523 1.24 -6.27 23.05
N ALA A 524 0.80 -7.07 22.08
CA ALA A 524 -0.63 -7.37 21.89
C ALA A 524 -1.25 -8.03 23.14
N VAL A 525 -0.61 -9.08 23.67
CA VAL A 525 -1.09 -9.81 24.86
C VAL A 525 -1.10 -8.90 26.08
N LEU A 526 -0.03 -8.13 26.31
CA LEU A 526 0.06 -7.20 27.44
C LEU A 526 -0.96 -6.07 27.33
N SER A 527 -1.17 -5.51 26.14
CA SER A 527 -2.16 -4.46 25.89
C SER A 527 -3.59 -4.98 26.09
N GLY A 528 -3.89 -6.18 25.58
CA GLY A 528 -5.18 -6.83 25.80
C GLY A 528 -5.43 -7.13 27.28
N ALA A 529 -4.42 -7.65 27.99
CA ALA A 529 -4.51 -7.92 29.43
C ALA A 529 -4.71 -6.64 30.24
N LEU A 530 -4.02 -5.55 29.90
CA LEU A 530 -4.21 -4.23 30.49
C LEU A 530 -5.64 -3.72 30.29
N ARG A 531 -6.17 -3.83 29.06
CA ARG A 531 -7.54 -3.43 28.74
C ARG A 531 -8.57 -4.25 29.51
N VAL A 532 -8.42 -5.57 29.56
CA VAL A 532 -9.32 -6.47 30.34
C VAL A 532 -9.25 -6.15 31.83
N ALA A 533 -8.05 -6.01 32.40
CA ALA A 533 -7.85 -5.73 33.83
C ALA A 533 -8.45 -4.38 34.26
N ARG A 534 -8.43 -3.38 33.38
CA ARG A 534 -9.07 -2.07 33.58
C ARG A 534 -10.57 -2.07 33.22
N ARG A 535 -11.16 -3.22 32.82
CA ARG A 535 -12.55 -3.36 32.33
C ARG A 535 -12.88 -2.41 31.17
N LEU A 536 -11.89 -2.20 30.31
CA LEU A 536 -11.99 -1.38 29.10
C LEU A 536 -12.49 -2.19 27.91
N VAL A 537 -12.68 -3.49 28.05
CA VAL A 537 -13.23 -4.37 27.01
C VAL A 537 -14.64 -4.79 27.44
N ILE A 538 -15.61 -4.61 26.55
CA ILE A 538 -16.96 -5.14 26.73
C ILE A 538 -16.86 -6.67 26.66
N ALA A 539 -17.47 -7.39 27.61
CA ALA A 539 -17.50 -8.85 27.57
C ALA A 539 -17.98 -9.33 26.18
N PRO A 540 -17.36 -10.38 25.59
CA PRO A 540 -17.75 -10.86 24.27
C PRO A 540 -19.26 -11.14 24.21
N GLY A 541 -19.98 -10.40 23.35
CA GLY A 541 -21.43 -10.56 23.13
C GLY A 541 -22.35 -9.52 23.78
N ALA A 542 -21.85 -8.60 24.61
CA ALA A 542 -22.65 -7.45 25.04
C ALA A 542 -22.66 -6.38 23.94
N ARG A 543 -23.86 -6.00 23.49
CA ARG A 543 -24.00 -4.98 22.43
C ARG A 543 -23.56 -3.62 22.92
N ASP A 544 -22.83 -2.99 22.05
CA ASP A 544 -22.24 -1.68 22.18
C ASP A 544 -23.31 -0.59 22.06
N SER A 545 -23.65 0.08 23.16
CA SER A 545 -24.47 1.27 23.12
C SER A 545 -23.62 2.48 23.47
N ARG A 546 -23.56 3.47 22.56
CA ARG A 546 -23.01 4.81 22.82
C ARG A 546 -23.66 5.51 24.02
N ALA A 547 -24.82 5.04 24.47
CA ALA A 547 -25.49 5.51 25.67
C ALA A 547 -24.81 4.99 26.95
N ILE A 548 -24.34 5.90 27.79
CA ILE A 548 -23.81 5.58 29.12
C ILE A 548 -24.99 5.28 30.07
N PRO A 549 -25.09 4.08 30.67
CA PRO A 549 -26.15 3.74 31.61
C PRO A 549 -26.17 4.69 32.82
N GLN A 550 -27.36 5.04 33.32
CA GLN A 550 -27.50 5.98 34.44
C GLN A 550 -26.79 5.50 35.72
N ALA A 551 -26.79 4.20 35.99
CA ALA A 551 -26.06 3.63 37.12
C ALA A 551 -24.54 3.89 37.01
N VAL A 552 -23.98 3.76 35.80
CA VAL A 552 -22.56 4.02 35.53
C VAL A 552 -22.25 5.51 35.66
N LYS A 553 -23.11 6.40 35.15
CA LYS A 553 -22.97 7.85 35.33
C LYS A 553 -22.94 8.23 36.82
N ALA A 554 -23.85 7.68 37.62
CA ALA A 554 -23.94 7.96 39.04
C ALA A 554 -22.69 7.50 39.80
N GLU A 555 -22.17 6.31 39.49
CA GLU A 555 -20.98 5.75 40.14
C GLU A 555 -19.71 6.54 39.77
N VAL A 556 -19.54 6.90 38.49
CA VAL A 556 -18.44 7.77 38.04
C VAL A 556 -18.53 9.15 38.69
N TRP A 557 -19.74 9.72 38.75
CA TRP A 557 -19.96 11.02 39.38
C TRP A 557 -19.62 11.01 40.88
N GLN A 558 -20.02 9.96 41.60
CA GLN A 558 -19.66 9.80 43.02
C GLN A 558 -18.15 9.60 43.20
N ARG A 559 -17.53 8.75 42.38
CA ARG A 559 -16.09 8.48 42.42
C ARG A 559 -15.26 9.74 42.20
N ASP A 560 -15.65 10.55 41.21
CA ASP A 560 -14.93 11.76 40.80
C ASP A 560 -15.36 12.99 41.61
N GLY A 561 -16.23 12.81 42.61
CA GLY A 561 -16.67 13.89 43.51
C GLY A 561 -17.48 14.99 42.83
N GLY A 562 -18.05 14.73 41.65
CA GLY A 562 -18.73 15.75 40.84
C GLY A 562 -17.81 16.88 40.39
N ALA A 563 -16.51 16.61 40.22
CA ALA A 563 -15.52 17.58 39.78
C ALA A 563 -14.64 17.01 38.66
N CYS A 564 -14.06 17.88 37.86
CA CYS A 564 -13.10 17.52 36.82
C CYS A 564 -11.88 16.86 37.46
N VAL A 565 -11.52 15.65 37.04
CA VAL A 565 -10.38 14.92 37.61
C VAL A 565 -9.02 15.58 37.32
N GLN A 566 -8.95 16.46 36.31
CA GLN A 566 -7.73 17.18 35.94
C GLN A 566 -7.56 18.53 36.65
N CYS A 567 -8.61 19.37 36.68
CA CYS A 567 -8.51 20.75 37.16
C CYS A 567 -9.44 21.08 38.32
N GLN A 568 -10.22 20.11 38.81
CA GLN A 568 -11.18 20.24 39.92
C GLN A 568 -12.32 21.23 39.68
N ALA A 569 -12.52 21.72 38.45
CA ALA A 569 -13.70 22.51 38.09
C ALA A 569 -14.98 21.69 38.30
N THR A 570 -16.04 22.32 38.80
CA THR A 570 -17.34 21.67 39.07
C THR A 570 -18.41 22.03 38.02
N GLU A 571 -18.06 22.85 37.03
CA GLU A 571 -18.97 23.33 35.99
C GLU A 571 -18.58 22.77 34.60
N TYR A 572 -19.58 22.67 33.71
CA TYR A 572 -19.42 22.19 32.33
C TYR A 572 -18.71 20.84 32.23
N LEU A 573 -19.14 19.89 33.07
CA LEU A 573 -18.58 18.55 33.16
C LEU A 573 -19.17 17.63 32.08
N GLU A 574 -18.28 16.85 31.47
CA GLU A 574 -18.56 15.86 30.44
C GLU A 574 -18.01 14.51 30.88
N PHE A 575 -18.74 13.44 30.55
CA PHE A 575 -18.26 12.07 30.73
C PHE A 575 -17.37 11.72 29.54
N ASP A 576 -16.08 11.61 29.79
CA ASP A 576 -15.07 11.25 28.80
C ASP A 576 -14.60 9.81 29.00
N HIS A 577 -14.35 9.10 27.89
CA HIS A 577 -13.71 7.80 27.94
C HIS A 577 -12.20 7.96 27.98
N VAL A 578 -11.55 7.47 29.04
CA VAL A 578 -10.09 7.43 29.19
C VAL A 578 -9.46 6.76 27.97
N ILE A 579 -9.99 5.59 27.57
CA ILE A 579 -9.72 5.01 26.25
C ILE A 579 -10.93 5.25 25.34
N PRO A 580 -10.75 5.98 24.22
CA PRO A 580 -11.82 6.27 23.29
C PRO A 580 -12.55 5.02 22.81
N HIS A 581 -13.85 5.18 22.58
CA HIS A 581 -14.73 4.14 22.04
C HIS A 581 -14.23 3.61 20.68
N SER A 582 -13.76 4.50 19.80
CA SER A 582 -13.15 4.16 18.51
C SER A 582 -11.90 3.28 18.62
N ARG A 583 -11.28 3.22 19.81
CA ARG A 583 -10.14 2.34 20.09
C ARG A 583 -10.55 1.12 20.93
N GLY A 584 -11.84 0.80 20.97
CA GLY A 584 -12.40 -0.35 21.70
C GLY A 584 -12.57 -0.13 23.20
N GLY A 585 -12.68 1.12 23.65
CA GLY A 585 -12.94 1.46 25.04
C GLY A 585 -14.38 1.17 25.47
N ALA A 586 -14.55 0.38 26.52
CA ALA A 586 -15.85 0.03 27.08
C ALA A 586 -16.50 1.21 27.81
N THR A 587 -17.82 1.30 27.76
CA THR A 587 -18.61 2.20 28.59
C THR A 587 -18.76 1.62 30.00
N SER A 588 -17.69 1.70 30.79
CA SER A 588 -17.63 1.20 32.16
C SER A 588 -17.17 2.28 33.13
N VAL A 589 -17.48 2.10 34.42
CA VAL A 589 -17.08 3.04 35.48
C VAL A 589 -15.57 3.31 35.44
N ASN A 590 -14.77 2.26 35.18
CA ASN A 590 -13.31 2.37 35.17
C ASN A 590 -12.74 3.00 33.91
N ASN A 591 -13.48 3.06 32.81
CA ASN A 591 -13.05 3.73 31.58
C ASN A 591 -13.62 5.15 31.45
N LEU A 592 -14.60 5.53 32.26
CA LEU A 592 -15.21 6.85 32.22
C LEU A 592 -14.59 7.74 33.30
N GLN A 593 -14.45 9.02 32.98
CA GLN A 593 -14.00 10.07 33.89
C GLN A 593 -14.79 11.36 33.68
N LEU A 594 -14.90 12.19 34.71
CA LEU A 594 -15.41 13.55 34.58
C LEU A 594 -14.29 14.52 34.18
N LEU A 595 -14.47 15.18 33.04
CA LEU A 595 -13.63 16.29 32.60
C LEU A 595 -14.48 17.53 32.37
N CYS A 596 -13.97 18.72 32.69
CA CYS A 596 -14.60 19.94 32.19
C CYS A 596 -14.35 20.04 30.68
N ARG A 597 -15.25 20.72 29.96
CA ARG A 597 -15.18 20.87 28.50
C ARG A 597 -13.81 21.29 27.98
N ARG A 598 -13.12 22.20 28.67
CA ARG A 598 -11.75 22.64 28.32
C ARG A 598 -10.74 21.48 28.41
N CYS A 599 -10.67 20.79 29.55
CA CYS A 599 -9.76 19.65 29.72
C CYS A 599 -10.11 18.50 28.78
N ASN A 600 -11.39 18.32 28.46
CA ASN A 600 -11.83 17.31 27.49
C ASN A 600 -11.34 17.63 26.07
N GLN A 601 -11.49 18.88 25.62
CA GLN A 601 -10.97 19.35 24.33
C GLN A 601 -9.44 19.29 24.26
N GLU A 602 -8.76 19.67 25.34
CA GLU A 602 -7.30 19.54 25.46
C GLU A 602 -6.87 18.06 25.42
N LYS A 603 -7.63 17.11 25.99
CA LYS A 603 -7.32 15.67 25.87
C LYS A 603 -7.53 15.17 24.44
N GLY A 604 -8.70 15.41 23.86
CA GLY A 604 -9.10 14.85 22.57
C GLY A 604 -9.08 13.31 22.58
N ALA A 605 -8.60 12.69 21.50
CA ALA A 605 -8.46 11.23 21.39
C ALA A 605 -7.16 10.66 22.02
N ARG A 606 -6.41 11.48 22.76
CA ARG A 606 -5.17 11.06 23.44
C ARG A 606 -5.50 10.24 24.70
N ILE A 607 -4.70 9.20 24.95
CA ILE A 607 -4.83 8.28 26.10
C ILE A 607 -4.00 8.79 27.26
#